data_AF-A0A2R5ELC5-F1
#
_entry.id   AF-A0A2R5ELC5-F1
#
_cell.length_a   1.000
_cell.length_b   1.000
_cell.length_c   1.000
_cell.angle_alpha   90.00
_cell.angle_beta   90.00
_cell.angle_gamma   90.00
#
_symmetry.space_group_name_H-M   'P 1'
#
loop_
_entity.id
_entity.type
_entity.pdbx_description
1 polymer ?
#
loop_
_entity_poly.entity_id
_entity_poly.type
_entity_poly.pdbx_seq_one_letter_code
_entity_poly.pdbx_strand_id
1 'polypeptide(L)'
;MVNLARSGRILQTDMVFEGAHAETAESLKVIRPKVQHALILILSAETPESLQTLEGKEALAQRIRKALNALLKEDEKSGVKEVLFTNFIMQ
;
A
#
# COMPACT_ATOMS: atom_id res chain seq x y z
N MET A 1 9.59 -6.54 -0.48
CA MET A 1 9.88 -7.38 0.71
C MET A 1 10.11 -6.44 1.87
N VAL A 2 9.42 -6.66 2.98
CA VAL A 2 9.50 -5.84 4.20
C VAL A 2 9.35 -6.75 5.41
N ASN A 3 10.04 -6.40 6.50
CA ASN A 3 9.91 -7.13 7.77
C ASN A 3 8.66 -6.65 8.50
N LEU A 4 7.83 -7.59 8.95
CA LEU A 4 6.68 -7.29 9.79
C LEU A 4 7.12 -7.11 11.24
N ALA A 5 6.37 -6.32 12.01
CA ALA A 5 6.71 -5.97 13.39
C ALA A 5 7.11 -7.21 14.22
N ARG A 6 8.31 -7.17 14.83
CA ARG A 6 8.90 -8.03 15.89
C ARG A 6 8.66 -9.56 15.87
N SER A 7 8.08 -10.13 14.81
CA SER A 7 7.67 -11.53 14.74
C SER A 7 8.69 -12.44 14.04
N GLY A 8 9.75 -11.87 13.44
CA GLY A 8 10.67 -12.59 12.57
C GLY A 8 10.06 -13.02 11.23
N ARG A 9 8.81 -12.62 10.96
CA ARG A 9 8.09 -12.94 9.72
C ARG A 9 8.32 -11.91 8.64
N ILE A 10 8.36 -12.38 7.40
CA ILE A 10 8.57 -11.56 6.21
C ILE A 10 7.25 -11.46 5.45
N LEU A 11 6.90 -10.23 5.03
CA LEU A 11 5.87 -10.01 4.03
C LEU A 11 6.52 -9.69 2.68
N GLN A 12 6.19 -10.51 1.68
CA GLN A 12 6.41 -10.20 0.29
C GLN A 12 5.06 -9.95 -0.38
N THR A 13 4.89 -8.75 -0.90
CA THR A 13 3.67 -8.38 -1.61
C THR A 13 3.99 -7.53 -2.83
N ASP A 14 3.23 -7.76 -3.88
CA ASP A 14 3.21 -6.94 -5.08
C ASP A 14 1.84 -6.26 -5.16
N MET A 15 1.86 -5.00 -5.58
CA MET A 15 0.69 -4.14 -5.59
C MET A 15 0.58 -3.40 -6.91
N VAL A 16 -0.67 -3.21 -7.35
CA VAL A 16 -1.03 -2.32 -8.45
C VAL A 16 -1.91 -1.21 -7.88
N PHE A 17 -1.64 0.02 -8.29
CA PHE A 17 -2.42 1.19 -7.91
C PHE A 17 -3.28 1.61 -9.09
N GLU A 18 -4.60 1.51 -8.94
CA GLU A 18 -5.56 2.00 -9.93
C GLU A 18 -5.82 3.47 -9.67
N GLY A 19 -5.50 4.32 -10.64
CA GLY A 19 -5.83 5.75 -10.60
C GLY A 19 -7.28 6.00 -11.04
N ALA A 20 -7.90 7.04 -10.48
CA ALA A 20 -9.17 7.56 -11.00
C ALA A 20 -9.01 8.16 -12.41
N HIS A 21 -7.80 8.62 -12.74
CA HIS A 21 -7.44 9.18 -14.03
C HIS A 21 -6.11 8.59 -14.55
N ALA A 22 -5.87 8.69 -15.86
CA ALA A 22 -4.65 8.18 -16.49
C ALA A 22 -3.37 8.85 -15.95
N GLU A 23 -3.48 10.11 -15.52
CA GLU A 23 -2.36 10.94 -15.04
C GLU A 23 -1.89 10.54 -13.63
N THR A 24 -2.72 9.89 -12.82
CA THR A 24 -2.38 9.47 -11.46
C THR A 24 -1.12 8.60 -11.42
N ALA A 25 -0.96 7.70 -12.41
CA ALA A 25 0.20 6.83 -12.50
C ALA A 25 1.50 7.60 -12.74
N GLU A 26 1.46 8.66 -13.56
CA GLU A 26 2.61 9.52 -13.82
C GLU A 26 2.95 10.35 -12.58
N SER A 27 1.94 10.91 -11.89
CA SER A 27 2.13 11.62 -10.63
C SER A 27 2.81 10.76 -9.57
N LEU A 28 2.39 9.49 -9.41
CA LEU A 28 3.02 8.55 -8.50
C LEU A 28 4.48 8.21 -8.88
N LYS A 29 4.80 8.15 -10.18
CA LYS A 29 6.18 7.93 -10.64
C LYS A 29 7.10 9.07 -10.25
N VAL A 30 6.64 10.33 -10.35
CA VAL A 30 7.40 11.52 -9.95
C VAL A 30 7.79 11.46 -8.47
N ILE A 31 6.87 10.99 -7.62
CA ILE A 31 7.10 10.89 -6.17
C ILE A 31 7.44 9.47 -5.69
N ARG A 32 7.90 8.59 -6.60
CA ARG A 32 8.16 7.17 -6.30
C ARG A 32 8.99 6.91 -5.04
N PRO A 33 10.04 7.68 -4.71
CA PRO A 33 10.78 7.48 -3.46
C PRO A 33 9.92 7.70 -2.21
N LYS A 34 9.03 8.70 -2.22
CA LYS A 34 8.11 8.97 -1.09
C LYS A 34 7.08 7.86 -0.95
N VAL A 35 6.56 7.37 -2.08
CA VAL A 35 5.65 6.23 -2.13
C VAL A 35 6.29 4.99 -1.49
N GLN A 36 7.50 4.63 -1.92
CA GLN A 36 8.22 3.49 -1.35
C GLN A 36 8.45 3.64 0.16
N HIS A 37 8.88 4.82 0.60
CA HIS A 37 9.09 5.10 2.02
C HIS A 37 7.79 4.93 2.83
N ALA A 38 6.67 5.51 2.36
CA ALA A 38 5.39 5.38 3.04
C ALA A 38 4.91 3.92 3.12
N LEU A 39 5.07 3.15 2.04
CA LEU A 39 4.72 1.72 2.03
C LEU A 39 5.55 0.92 3.05
N ILE A 40 6.86 1.17 3.13
CA ILE A 40 7.72 0.50 4.13
C ILE A 40 7.22 0.78 5.55
N LEU A 41 6.93 2.04 5.87
CA LEU A 41 6.45 2.42 7.20
C LEU A 41 5.12 1.75 7.54
N ILE A 42 4.15 1.81 6.62
CA ILE A 42 2.83 1.19 6.82
C ILE A 42 2.96 -0.31 7.02
N LEU A 43 3.66 -1.01 6.11
CA LEU A 43 3.79 -2.46 6.17
C LEU A 43 4.59 -2.94 7.39
N SER A 44 5.60 -2.17 7.82
CA SER A 44 6.40 -2.50 9.02
C SER A 44 5.60 -2.40 10.32
N ALA A 45 4.50 -1.66 10.33
CA ALA A 45 3.61 -1.49 11.47
C ALA A 45 2.53 -2.59 11.56
N GLU A 46 2.35 -3.39 10.51
CA GLU A 46 1.37 -4.47 10.49
C GLU A 46 1.83 -5.68 11.31
N THR A 47 0.84 -6.41 11.85
CA THR A 47 1.08 -7.70 12.51
C THR A 47 0.69 -8.85 11.60
N PRO A 48 1.32 -10.03 11.72
CA PRO A 48 0.93 -11.18 10.90
C PRO A 48 -0.54 -11.55 11.04
N GLU A 49 -1.11 -11.44 12.24
CA GLU A 49 -2.50 -11.79 12.54
C GLU A 49 -3.48 -10.86 11.82
N SER A 50 -3.16 -9.56 11.74
CA SER A 50 -4.00 -8.59 11.03
C SER A 50 -4.03 -8.82 9.52
N LEU A 51 -3.07 -9.57 8.96
CA LEU A 51 -2.95 -9.80 7.52
C LEU A 51 -3.47 -11.17 7.07
N GLN A 52 -3.90 -12.01 8.01
CA GLN A 52 -4.44 -13.34 7.72
C GLN A 52 -5.92 -13.32 7.26
N THR A 53 -6.67 -12.26 7.59
CA THR A 53 -8.08 -12.14 7.23
C THR A 53 -8.30 -11.27 6.00
N LEU A 54 -9.48 -11.39 5.36
CA LEU A 54 -9.86 -10.54 4.22
C LEU A 54 -9.98 -9.08 4.66
N GLU A 55 -10.70 -8.84 5.75
CA GLU A 55 -10.97 -7.53 6.31
C GLU A 55 -9.67 -6.80 6.66
N GLY A 56 -8.67 -7.55 7.13
CA GLY A 56 -7.36 -7.03 7.46
C GLY A 56 -6.56 -6.58 6.23
N LYS A 57 -6.62 -7.34 5.14
CA LYS A 57 -6.02 -6.95 3.85
C LYS A 57 -6.74 -5.75 3.24
N GLU A 58 -8.06 -5.71 3.30
CA GLU A 58 -8.85 -4.55 2.85
C GLU A 58 -8.50 -3.31 3.68
N ALA A 59 -8.40 -3.44 5.00
CA ALA A 59 -7.99 -2.35 5.87
C ALA A 59 -6.57 -1.84 5.55
N LEU A 60 -5.64 -2.75 5.22
CA LEU A 60 -4.30 -2.37 4.75
C LEU A 60 -4.36 -1.62 3.41
N ALA A 61 -5.10 -2.12 2.42
CA ALA A 61 -5.30 -1.44 1.14
C ALA A 61 -5.85 -0.02 1.34
N GLN A 62 -6.84 0.14 2.23
CA GLN A 62 -7.42 1.44 2.58
C GLN A 62 -6.39 2.38 3.22
N ARG A 63 -5.57 1.90 4.16
CA ARG A 63 -4.49 2.69 4.77
C ARG A 63 -3.46 3.14 3.73
N ILE A 64 -3.05 2.24 2.85
CA ILE A 64 -2.12 2.56 1.76
C ILE A 64 -2.72 3.60 0.83
N ARG A 65 -3.96 3.39 0.34
CA ARG A 65 -4.65 4.33 -0.54
C ARG A 65 -4.70 5.73 0.06
N LYS A 66 -5.11 5.84 1.32
CA LYS A 66 -5.18 7.13 2.04
C LYS A 66 -3.80 7.80 2.13
N ALA A 67 -2.74 7.03 2.38
CA ALA A 67 -1.38 7.58 2.43
C ALA A 67 -0.89 8.05 1.06
N LEU A 68 -1.15 7.30 -0.01
CA LEU A 68 -0.78 7.70 -1.38
C LEU A 68 -1.51 8.97 -1.81
N ASN A 69 -2.82 9.05 -1.55
CA ASN A 69 -3.63 10.23 -1.84
C ASN A 69 -3.19 11.45 -1.03
N ALA A 70 -2.81 11.27 0.24
CA ALA A 70 -2.23 12.35 1.03
C ALA A 70 -0.90 12.87 0.45
N LEU A 71 -0.05 11.99 -0.10
CA LEU A 71 1.19 12.39 -0.78
C LEU A 71 0.93 13.14 -2.09
N LEU A 72 -0.10 12.76 -2.82
CA LEU A 72 -0.57 13.43 -4.04
C LEU A 72 -1.33 14.73 -3.74
N LYS A 73 -1.80 14.93 -2.50
CA LYS A 73 -2.77 15.97 -2.11
C LYS A 73 -4.11 15.83 -2.83
N GLU A 74 -4.55 14.60 -3.01
CA GLU A 74 -5.77 14.20 -3.73
C GLU A 74 -6.65 13.28 -2.86
N ASP A 75 -7.77 12.83 -3.41
CA ASP A 75 -8.65 11.82 -2.81
C ASP A 75 -8.94 10.67 -3.80
N GLU A 76 -9.78 9.70 -3.44
CA GLU A 76 -10.08 8.55 -4.30
C GLU A 76 -10.82 8.89 -5.62
N LYS A 77 -11.34 10.12 -5.76
CA LYS A 77 -12.04 10.56 -6.98
C LYS A 77 -11.09 11.17 -8.01
N SER A 78 -9.95 11.71 -7.57
CA SER A 78 -8.97 12.34 -8.47
C SER A 78 -7.61 11.63 -8.49
N GLY A 79 -7.25 10.92 -7.42
CA GLY A 79 -5.98 10.24 -7.24
C GLY A 79 -6.07 8.73 -7.33
N VAL A 80 -5.47 8.02 -6.36
CA VAL A 80 -5.52 6.57 -6.25
C VAL A 80 -6.92 6.14 -5.83
N LYS A 81 -7.59 5.43 -6.72
CA LYS A 81 -8.93 4.89 -6.53
C LYS A 81 -8.88 3.55 -5.78
N GLU A 82 -8.03 2.63 -6.21
CA GLU A 82 -7.90 1.30 -5.59
C GLU A 82 -6.44 0.87 -5.42
N VAL A 83 -6.19 0.05 -4.40
CA VAL A 83 -4.91 -0.62 -4.15
C VAL A 83 -5.16 -2.12 -4.22
N LEU A 84 -4.61 -2.76 -5.24
CA LEU A 84 -4.84 -4.16 -5.54
C LEU A 84 -3.58 -4.98 -5.25
N PHE A 85 -3.67 -5.95 -4.34
CA PHE A 85 -2.60 -6.90 -4.10
C PHE A 85 -2.62 -7.97 -5.20
N THR A 86 -1.56 -8.03 -6.00
CA THR A 86 -1.40 -9.05 -7.06
C THR A 86 -0.56 -10.24 -6.59
N ASN A 87 0.16 -10.08 -5.49
CA ASN A 87 0.90 -11.12 -4.80
C ASN A 87 0.92 -10.84 -3.30
N PHE A 88 0.77 -11.87 -2.47
CA PHE A 88 0.76 -11.71 -1.01
C PHE A 88 1.24 -12.99 -0.31
N ILE A 89 2.51 -13.01 0.07
CA ILE A 89 3.20 -14.15 0.67
C ILE A 89 3.71 -13.73 2.05
N MET A 90 3.36 -14.50 3.08
CA MET A 90 3.89 -14.37 4.44
C MET A 90 4.73 -15.60 4.78
N GLN A 91 5.97 -15.39 5.25
CA GLN A 91 6.94 -16.42 5.64
C GLN A 91 7.36 -16.27 7.09
#